data_AF-A0A6N6LKP3-F1
#
_entry.id   AF-A0A6N6LKP3-F1
#
_cell.length_a   1.000
_cell.length_b   1.000
_cell.length_c   1.000
_cell.angle_alpha   90.00
_cell.angle_beta   90.00
_cell.angle_gamma   90.00
#
_symmetry.space_group_name_H-M   'P 1'
#
loop_
_entity.id
_entity.type
_entity.pdbx_description
1 polymer ?
#
loop_
_entity_poly.entity_id
_entity_poly.type
_entity_poly.pdbx_seq_one_letter_code
_entity_poly.pdbx_strand_id
1 'polypeptide(L)' 'MKKILFLIFAFVGFLFATININTATIDELKSLNGVGDAKANAIIEYRNEQNFTSIEDIKKVKGIGDKIYDSIKDSISVE' A
#
# COMPACT_ATOMS: atom_id res chain seq x y z
N MET A 1 -10.64 -23.86 23.15
CA MET A 1 -10.08 -22.48 23.01
C MET A 1 -9.11 -22.31 21.82
N LYS A 2 -9.11 -23.20 20.81
CA LYS A 2 -8.28 -23.06 19.59
C LYS A 2 -9.09 -22.94 18.28
N LYS A 3 -10.42 -23.07 18.34
CA LYS A 3 -11.31 -22.98 17.16
C LYS A 3 -11.86 -21.56 16.91
N ILE A 4 -11.96 -20.74 17.96
CA ILE A 4 -12.43 -19.34 17.87
C ILE A 4 -11.35 -18.40 17.32
N LEU A 5 -10.07 -18.68 17.55
CA LEU A 5 -8.97 -17.89 16.97
C LEU A 5 -8.85 -18.06 15.45
N PHE A 6 -9.28 -19.21 14.91
CA PHE A 6 -9.27 -19.49 13.47
C PHE A 6 -10.44 -18.80 12.73
N LEU A 7 -11.54 -18.48 13.44
CA LEU A 7 -12.71 -17.82 12.87
C LEU A 7 -12.49 -16.31 12.64
N ILE A 8 -11.59 -15.67 13.39
CA ILE A 8 -11.24 -14.26 13.15
C ILE A 8 -10.41 -14.13 11.85
N PHE A 9 -9.55 -15.11 11.53
CA PHE A 9 -8.75 -15.10 10.30
C PHE A 9 -9.58 -15.29 9.03
N ALA A 10 -10.78 -15.88 9.13
CA ALA A 10 -11.68 -16.10 8.00
C ALA A 10 -12.65 -14.93 7.73
N PHE A 11 -12.74 -13.94 8.62
CA PHE A 11 -13.65 -12.79 8.46
C PHE A 11 -12.95 -11.49 7.99
N VAL A 12 -11.61 -11.43 8.00
CA VAL A 12 -10.88 -10.25 7.48
C VAL A 12 -10.82 -10.25 5.94
N GLY A 13 -11.17 -11.35 5.27
CA GLY A 13 -11.06 -11.50 3.81
C GLY A 13 -12.12 -10.76 2.98
N PHE A 14 -12.95 -9.90 3.56
CA PHE A 14 -14.07 -9.26 2.85
C PHE A 14 -14.06 -7.72 2.86
N LEU A 15 -13.01 -7.08 3.40
CA LEU A 15 -12.85 -5.62 3.36
C LEU A 15 -11.49 -5.25 2.75
N PHE A 16 -11.14 -5.85 1.61
CA PHE A 16 -9.97 -5.45 0.82
C PHE A 16 -10.26 -4.15 0.07
N ALA A 17 -10.43 -3.05 0.79
CA ALA A 17 -10.34 -1.72 0.20
C ALA A 17 -8.86 -1.48 -0.16
N THR A 18 -8.58 -1.12 -1.41
CA THR A 18 -7.24 -0.75 -1.85
C THR A 18 -6.80 0.53 -1.16
N ILE A 19 -5.49 0.66 -0.91
CA ILE A 19 -4.89 1.85 -0.32
C ILE A 19 -4.72 2.90 -1.42
N ASN A 20 -5.45 4.00 -1.32
CA ASN A 20 -5.29 5.11 -2.25
C ASN A 20 -3.96 5.83 -1.98
N ILE A 21 -3.00 5.73 -2.90
CA ILE A 21 -1.64 6.26 -2.71
C ILE A 21 -1.58 7.80 -2.72
N ASN A 22 -2.61 8.47 -3.23
CA ASN A 22 -2.74 9.93 -3.17
C ASN A 22 -3.24 10.43 -1.81
N THR A 23 -3.95 9.62 -1.03
CA THR A 23 -4.64 10.08 0.20
C THR A 23 -4.26 9.31 1.46
N ALA A 24 -3.72 8.10 1.33
CA ALA A 24 -3.36 7.24 2.44
C ALA A 24 -2.40 7.92 3.42
N THR A 25 -2.61 7.66 4.71
CA THR A 25 -1.72 8.05 5.79
C THR A 25 -0.39 7.29 5.72
N ILE A 26 0.62 7.78 6.44
CA ILE A 26 1.93 7.11 6.54
C ILE A 26 1.80 5.65 7.03
N ASP A 27 0.90 5.40 8.00
CA ASP A 27 0.73 4.08 8.59
C ASP A 27 -0.03 3.13 7.66
N GLU A 28 -1.00 3.63 6.89
CA GLU A 28 -1.65 2.85 5.82
C GLU A 28 -0.62 2.47 4.74
N LEU A 29 0.22 3.40 4.30
CA LEU A 29 1.29 3.10 3.33
C LEU A 29 2.27 2.05 3.87
N LYS A 30 2.60 2.09 5.16
CA LYS A 30 3.47 1.10 5.81
C LYS A 30 2.86 -0.30 5.95
N SER A 31 1.55 -0.44 5.74
CA SER A 31 0.90 -1.75 5.71
C SER A 31 1.16 -2.50 4.39
N LEU A 32 1.63 -1.81 3.35
CA LEU A 32 1.97 -2.42 2.06
C LEU A 32 3.24 -3.27 2.17
N ASN A 33 3.21 -4.44 1.53
CA ASN A 33 4.33 -5.36 1.54
C ASN A 33 5.62 -4.70 1.01
N GLY A 34 6.67 -4.70 1.82
CA GLY A 34 7.96 -4.12 1.45
C GLY A 34 8.04 -2.59 1.57
N VAL A 35 7.00 -1.92 2.08
CA VAL A 35 6.98 -0.47 2.33
C VAL A 35 7.17 -0.21 3.83
N GLY A 36 8.39 0.21 4.21
CA GLY A 36 8.70 0.71 5.56
C GLY A 36 8.76 2.24 5.59
N ASP A 37 9.17 2.83 6.71
CA ASP A 37 9.16 4.29 6.93
C ASP A 37 9.81 5.09 5.79
N ALA A 38 10.98 4.65 5.31
CA ALA A 38 11.70 5.33 4.24
C ALA A 38 10.90 5.37 2.91
N LYS A 39 10.19 4.28 2.58
CA LYS A 39 9.41 4.21 1.33
C LYS A 39 8.07 4.92 1.48
N ALA A 40 7.43 4.81 2.64
CA ALA A 40 6.20 5.53 2.92
C ALA A 40 6.41 7.05 2.86
N ASN A 41 7.51 7.55 3.45
CA ASN A 41 7.90 8.96 3.32
C ASN A 41 8.15 9.35 1.86
N ALA A 42 8.88 8.52 1.09
CA ALA A 42 9.13 8.80 -0.33
C ALA A 42 7.84 8.85 -1.16
N ILE A 43 6.81 8.06 -0.84
CA ILE A 43 5.49 8.12 -1.50
C ILE A 43 4.80 9.46 -1.17
N ILE A 44 4.85 9.90 0.09
CA ILE A 44 4.28 11.19 0.52
C ILE A 44 5.02 12.36 -0.14
N GLU A 45 6.34 12.32 -0.18
CA GLU A 45 7.17 13.32 -0.86
C GLU A 45 6.79 13.40 -2.34
N TYR A 46 6.70 12.25 -3.03
CA TYR A 46 6.32 12.20 -4.44
C TYR A 46 4.94 12.84 -4.68
N ARG A 47 3.90 12.47 -3.93
CA ARG A 47 2.55 13.03 -4.14
C ARG A 47 2.39 14.50 -3.76
N ASN A 48 3.26 15.01 -2.87
CA ASN A 48 3.31 16.43 -2.55
C ASN A 48 3.86 17.26 -3.72
N GLU A 49 4.72 16.68 -4.56
CA GLU A 49 5.28 17.32 -5.75
C GLU A 49 4.41 17.04 -6.99
N GLN A 50 3.90 15.82 -7.12
CA GLN A 50 3.16 15.33 -8.27
C GLN A 50 2.21 14.19 -7.89
N ASN A 51 0.91 14.34 -8.15
CA ASN A 51 -0.07 13.27 -7.94
C ASN A 51 0.21 12.02 -8.79
N PHE A 52 -0.10 10.85 -8.24
CA PHE A 52 -0.15 9.61 -8.99
C PHE A 52 -1.39 9.60 -9.89
N THR A 53 -1.21 9.28 -11.17
CA THR A 53 -2.29 9.20 -12.17
C THR A 53 -2.62 7.76 -12.56
N SER A 54 -1.72 6.84 -12.23
CA SER A 54 -1.84 5.40 -12.41
C SER A 54 -1.10 4.69 -11.27
N ILE A 55 -1.45 3.44 -10.99
CA ILE A 55 -0.74 2.68 -9.95
C ILE A 55 0.71 2.42 -10.33
N GLU A 56 1.02 2.38 -11.64
CA GLU A 56 2.37 2.20 -12.19
C GLU A 56 3.30 3.37 -11.87
N ASP A 57 2.76 4.57 -11.66
CA ASP A 57 3.54 5.77 -11.32
C ASP A 57 4.30 5.59 -10.00
N ILE A 58 3.86 4.67 -9.13
CA ILE A 58 4.56 4.38 -7.88
C ILE A 58 6.01 3.89 -8.10
N LYS A 59 6.32 3.37 -9.29
CA LYS A 59 7.70 2.99 -9.68
C LYS A 59 8.64 4.17 -9.87
N LYS A 60 8.11 5.39 -9.96
CA LYS A 60 8.90 6.63 -10.01
C LYS A 60 9.39 7.04 -8.62
N VAL A 61 8.81 6.47 -7.56
CA VAL A 61 9.21 6.74 -6.17
C VAL A 61 10.55 6.08 -5.87
N LYS A 62 11.45 6.84 -5.25
CA LYS A 62 12.77 6.33 -4.85
C LYS A 62 12.65 5.10 -3.95
N GLY A 63 13.26 3.99 -4.36
CA GLY A 63 13.25 2.74 -3.61
C GLY A 63 12.05 1.82 -3.88
N ILE A 64 11.16 2.18 -4.81
CA ILE A 64 10.07 1.33 -5.31
C ILE A 64 10.38 0.98 -6.77
N GLY A 65 10.93 -0.22 -6.99
CA GLY A 65 11.11 -0.79 -8.33
C GLY A 65 10.09 -1.89 -8.63
N ASP A 66 10.24 -2.58 -9.76
CA ASP A 66 9.28 -3.59 -10.22
C ASP A 66 8.98 -4.67 -9.18
N LYS A 67 9.99 -5.14 -8.43
CA LYS A 67 9.79 -6.14 -7.36
C LYS A 67 8.81 -5.68 -6.28
N ILE A 68 8.90 -4.42 -5.85
CA ILE A 68 8.00 -3.89 -4.82
C ILE A 68 6.63 -3.64 -5.44
N TYR A 69 6.60 -3.04 -6.64
CA TYR A 69 5.37 -2.85 -7.39
C TYR A 69 4.56 -4.14 -7.54
N ASP A 70 5.18 -5.23 -7.97
CA ASP A 70 4.51 -6.52 -8.13
C ASP A 70 3.94 -7.08 -6.82
N SER A 71 4.54 -6.73 -5.67
CA SER A 71 4.03 -7.16 -4.35
C SER A 71 2.88 -6.32 -3.80
N ILE A 72 2.61 -5.13 -4.38
CA ILE A 72 1.63 -4.18 -3.84
C ILE A 72 0.56 -3.74 -4.85
N LYS A 73 0.72 -4.00 -6.15
CA LYS A 73 -0.16 -3.48 -7.22
C LYS A 73 -1.65 -3.81 -7.01
N ASP A 74 -1.96 -4.97 -6.44
CA ASP A 74 -3.34 -5.39 -6.14
C ASP A 74 -3.87 -4.81 -4.82
N SER A 75 -3.05 -4.07 -4.08
CA SER A 75 -3.36 -3.44 -2.79
C SER A 75 -3.42 -1.92 -2.85
N ILE A 76 -3.21 -1.30 -4.01
CA ILE A 76 -3.15 0.16 -4.17
C ILE A 76 -4.15 0.68 -5.22
N SER A 77 -4.57 1.93 -5.08
CA SER A 77 -5.42 2.66 -6.05
C SER A 77 -5.02 4.14 -6.15
N VAL A 78 -5.57 4.86 -7.14
CA VAL A 78 -5.27 6.28 -7.44
C VAL A 78 -6.54 7.15 -7.58
N GLU A 79 -7.61 6.83 -6.84
CA GLU A 79 -8.89 7.56 -6.89
C GLU A 79 -8.76 9.08 -6.62
#